data_AF-A0A0K8PC11-F1
#
_entry.id   AF-A0A0K8PC11-F1
#
_cell.length_a   1.000
_cell.length_b   1.000
_cell.length_c   1.000
_cell.angle_alpha   90.00
_cell.angle_beta   90.00
_cell.angle_gamma   90.00
#
_symmetry.space_group_name_H-M   'P 1'
#
loop_
_entity.id
_entity.type
_entity.pdbx_description
1 polymer ?
#
loop_
_entity_poly.entity_id
_entity_poly.type
_entity_poly.pdbx_seq_one_letter_code
_entity_poly.pdbx_strand_id
1 'polypeptide(L)'
;MEGAGLPVANAVLYAHREVDPDGLLGAQNNYRSTLTFEDRRIDSGAVTAPDPGSVHLGGAIETFPGAEAARTRTERLQTSASHSPAHAEHAYLKGRVLSRLSPYLTESAADAYAAALEDAIEIARPATERNTADA
;
A
#
# COMPACT_ATOMS: atom_id res chain seq x y z
N MET A 1 2.53 21.40 -16.89
CA MET A 1 3.28 21.24 -15.64
C MET A 1 3.62 19.77 -15.54
N GLU A 2 4.89 19.40 -15.69
CA GLU A 2 5.35 18.07 -15.31
C GLU A 2 5.09 17.93 -13.80
N GLY A 3 4.16 17.03 -13.44
CA GLY A 3 3.73 16.86 -12.07
C GLY A 3 4.92 16.43 -11.22
N ALA A 4 5.26 17.21 -10.19
CA ALA A 4 6.13 16.71 -9.15
C ALA A 4 5.52 15.39 -8.65
N GLY A 5 6.25 14.28 -8.81
CA GLY A 5 5.77 12.96 -8.44
C GLY A 5 5.34 12.88 -6.98
N LEU A 6 4.80 11.73 -6.58
CA LEU A 6 4.34 11.52 -5.20
C LEU A 6 5.45 11.87 -4.19
N PRO A 7 5.14 12.56 -3.08
CA PRO A 7 6.12 13.08 -2.12
C PRO A 7 6.63 11.99 -1.15
N VAL A 8 6.98 10.83 -1.70
CA VAL A 8 7.49 9.65 -0.99
C VAL A 8 8.90 9.91 -0.48
N ALA A 9 9.15 9.56 0.79
CA ALA A 9 10.46 9.56 1.43
C ALA A 9 10.67 8.27 2.22
N ASN A 10 11.94 7.99 2.55
CA ASN A 10 12.33 6.91 3.47
C ASN A 10 11.66 5.56 3.17
N ALA A 11 11.57 5.21 1.87
CA ALA A 11 10.96 3.97 1.45
C ALA A 11 11.82 2.76 1.84
N VAL A 12 11.25 1.82 2.58
CA VAL A 12 11.93 0.60 3.05
C VAL A 12 11.15 -0.62 2.59
N LEU A 13 11.83 -1.53 1.89
CA LEU A 13 11.28 -2.84 1.51
C LEU A 13 11.58 -3.88 2.58
N TYR A 14 10.53 -4.52 3.08
CA TYR A 14 10.59 -5.64 4.01
C TYR A 14 10.29 -6.93 3.26
N ALA A 15 11.33 -7.76 3.12
CA ALA A 15 11.28 -9.10 2.54
C ALA A 15 11.63 -10.20 3.56
N HIS A 16 11.93 -9.82 4.80
CA HIS A 16 12.32 -10.71 5.91
C HIS A 16 11.45 -10.44 7.14
N ARG A 17 11.05 -11.51 7.85
CA ARG A 17 10.00 -11.43 8.88
C ARG A 17 10.45 -10.67 10.12
N GLU A 18 11.74 -10.70 10.42
CA GLU A 18 12.33 -10.21 11.66
C GLU A 18 12.27 -8.69 11.79
N VAL A 19 12.09 -8.00 10.66
CA VAL A 19 12.08 -6.53 10.56
C VAL A 19 10.72 -5.98 10.16
N ASP A 20 9.72 -6.84 9.99
CA ASP A 20 8.39 -6.46 9.50
C ASP A 20 7.60 -5.69 10.57
N PRO A 21 7.17 -4.44 10.32
CA PRO A 21 6.53 -3.60 11.33
C PRO A 21 5.20 -4.17 11.84
N ASP A 22 4.42 -4.85 11.01
CA ASP A 22 3.15 -5.46 11.44
C ASP A 22 3.32 -6.93 11.90
N GLY A 23 4.49 -7.55 11.70
CA GLY A 23 4.75 -8.95 12.02
C GLY A 23 3.89 -9.97 11.27
N LEU A 24 3.33 -9.61 10.12
CA LEU A 24 2.45 -10.47 9.30
C LEU A 24 3.18 -11.08 8.10
N LEU A 25 4.40 -10.65 7.79
CA LEU A 25 5.13 -11.05 6.61
C LEU A 25 5.27 -12.58 6.50
N GLY A 26 4.84 -13.12 5.37
CA GLY A 26 4.96 -14.54 5.04
C GLY A 26 4.10 -15.47 5.88
N ALA A 27 3.28 -14.97 6.82
CA ALA A 27 2.26 -15.78 7.49
C ALA A 27 1.24 -16.31 6.47
N GLN A 28 0.58 -17.43 6.78
CA GLN A 28 -0.43 -17.99 5.90
C GLN A 28 -1.52 -16.94 5.60
N ASN A 29 -1.85 -16.77 4.32
CA ASN A 29 -2.81 -15.76 3.81
C ASN A 29 -2.47 -14.29 4.13
N ASN A 30 -1.21 -13.96 4.45
CA ASN A 30 -0.75 -12.58 4.59
C ASN A 30 0.20 -12.18 3.43
N TYR A 31 0.69 -10.95 3.45
CA TYR A 31 1.56 -10.43 2.42
C TYR A 31 2.93 -11.15 2.42
N ARG A 32 3.53 -11.25 1.23
CA ARG A 32 4.86 -11.84 1.01
C ARG A 32 5.98 -10.80 0.98
N SER A 33 5.62 -9.55 0.77
CA SER A 33 6.49 -8.39 0.87
C SER A 33 5.65 -7.19 1.24
N THR A 34 6.23 -6.28 1.99
CA THR A 34 5.65 -4.95 2.23
C THR A 34 6.72 -3.90 2.01
N LEU A 35 6.34 -2.77 1.42
CA LEU A 35 7.18 -1.59 1.35
C LEU A 35 6.49 -0.51 2.18
N THR A 36 7.17 0.07 3.15
CA THR A 36 6.65 1.23 3.89
C THR A 36 7.37 2.48 3.43
N PHE A 37 6.73 3.63 3.59
CA PHE A 37 7.29 4.91 3.24
C PHE A 37 6.67 6.03 4.06
N GLU A 38 7.36 7.16 4.09
CA GLU A 38 6.88 8.40 4.68
C GLU A 38 6.35 9.34 3.59
N ASP A 39 5.32 10.12 3.91
CA ASP A 39 4.81 11.17 3.03
C ASP A 39 5.18 12.54 3.61
N ARG A 40 5.93 13.34 2.84
CA ARG A 40 6.44 14.65 3.31
C ARG A 40 5.35 15.68 3.60
N ARG A 41 4.09 15.40 3.27
CA ARG A 41 2.94 16.26 3.62
C ARG A 41 2.48 16.03 5.07
N ILE A 42 2.89 14.94 5.70
CA ILE A 42 2.53 14.59 7.06
C ILE A 42 3.55 15.21 8.03
N ASP A 43 3.06 15.96 9.01
CA ASP A 43 3.87 16.40 10.14
C ASP A 43 4.00 15.26 11.16
N SER A 44 5.20 14.69 11.28
CA SER A 44 5.49 13.60 12.22
C SER A 44 5.21 14.00 13.68
N GLY A 45 5.25 15.29 14.02
CA GLY A 45 4.91 15.78 15.36
C GLY A 45 3.42 15.68 15.70
N ALA A 46 2.55 15.56 14.69
CA ALA A 46 1.10 15.39 14.86
C ALA A 46 0.66 13.91 14.86
N VAL A 47 1.58 12.98 14.60
CA VAL A 47 1.29 11.54 14.47
C VAL A 47 1.33 10.87 15.84
N THR A 48 0.24 10.18 16.18
CA THR A 48 0.20 9.28 17.34
C THR A 48 1.03 8.03 17.02
N ALA A 49 2.06 7.75 17.83
CA ALA A 49 3.02 6.65 17.66
C ALA A 49 3.75 6.68 16.30
N PRO A 50 4.68 7.62 16.10
CA PRO A 50 5.46 7.78 14.86
C PRO A 50 6.60 6.76 14.78
N ASP A 51 6.31 5.48 15.00
CA ASP A 51 7.33 4.42 14.90
C ASP A 51 7.82 4.31 13.45
N PRO A 52 9.13 4.14 13.20
CA PRO A 52 9.66 3.98 11.85
C PRO A 52 8.95 2.84 11.09
N GLY A 53 8.47 3.15 9.88
CA GLY A 53 7.71 2.21 9.06
C GLY A 53 6.22 2.10 9.41
N SER A 54 5.73 2.87 10.38
CA SER A 54 4.29 2.99 10.65
C SER A 54 3.56 3.59 9.47
N VAL A 55 2.40 3.02 9.13
CA VAL A 55 1.49 3.54 8.10
C VAL A 55 1.04 4.97 8.40
N HIS A 56 1.04 5.40 9.67
CA HIS A 56 0.66 6.76 10.06
C HIS A 56 1.63 7.83 9.54
N LEU A 57 2.89 7.48 9.25
CA LEU A 57 3.89 8.42 8.72
C LEU A 57 3.80 8.61 7.20
N GLY A 58 3.01 7.81 6.49
CA GLY A 58 2.87 7.89 5.04
C GLY A 58 2.00 6.78 4.50
N GLY A 59 2.58 5.60 4.32
CA GLY A 59 1.85 4.44 3.82
C GLY A 59 2.65 3.15 3.74
N ALA A 60 1.96 2.11 3.32
CA ALA A 60 2.49 0.78 3.08
C ALA A 60 1.90 0.17 1.81
N ILE A 61 2.74 -0.50 1.01
CA ILE A 61 2.34 -1.28 -0.15
C ILE A 61 2.59 -2.75 0.16
N GLU A 62 1.51 -3.49 0.37
CA GLU A 62 1.52 -4.91 0.70
C GLU A 62 1.24 -5.74 -0.56
N THR A 63 2.09 -6.73 -0.83
CA THR A 63 1.89 -7.67 -1.96
C THR A 63 1.59 -9.07 -1.46
N PHE A 64 0.49 -9.64 -1.94
CA PHE A 64 -0.07 -10.91 -1.48
C PHE A 64 0.20 -12.07 -2.45
N PRO A 65 0.12 -13.32 -1.98
CA PRO A 65 0.19 -14.49 -2.86
C PRO A 65 -0.95 -14.55 -3.89
N GLY A 66 -2.09 -13.92 -3.61
CA GLY A 66 -3.25 -13.88 -4.49
C GLY A 66 -4.27 -12.83 -4.05
N ALA A 67 -5.26 -12.57 -4.91
CA ALA A 67 -6.26 -11.53 -4.68
C ALA A 67 -7.14 -11.80 -3.46
N GLU A 68 -7.52 -13.05 -3.20
CA GLU A 68 -8.32 -13.42 -2.03
C GLU A 68 -7.62 -13.06 -0.70
N ALA A 69 -6.32 -13.35 -0.57
CA ALA A 69 -5.57 -12.99 0.62
C ALA A 69 -5.51 -11.45 0.83
N ALA A 70 -5.40 -10.68 -0.25
CA ALA A 70 -5.42 -9.23 -0.20
C ALA A 70 -6.82 -8.67 0.18
N ARG A 71 -7.90 -9.30 -0.31
CA ARG A 71 -9.29 -8.97 0.08
C ARG A 71 -9.52 -9.21 1.56
N THR A 72 -9.15 -10.39 2.07
CA THR A 72 -9.27 -10.72 3.49
C THR A 72 -8.50 -9.74 4.38
N ARG A 73 -7.30 -9.29 3.95
CA ARG A 73 -6.58 -8.24 4.68
C ARG A 73 -7.36 -6.93 4.72
N THR A 74 -7.92 -6.51 3.58
CA THR A 74 -8.68 -5.27 3.43
C THR A 74 -9.92 -5.28 4.32
N GLU A 75 -10.68 -6.38 4.33
CA GLU A 75 -11.86 -6.55 5.18
C GLU A 75 -11.53 -6.46 6.68
N ARG A 76 -10.39 -7.05 7.08
CA ARG A 76 -9.90 -6.95 8.47
C ARG A 76 -9.56 -5.50 8.84
N LEU A 77 -8.91 -4.75 7.95
CA LEU A 77 -8.62 -3.33 8.17
C LEU A 77 -9.91 -2.51 8.28
N GLN A 78 -10.89 -2.74 7.42
CA GLN A 78 -12.20 -2.07 7.47
C GLN A 78 -12.97 -2.39 8.76
N THR A 79 -12.90 -3.64 9.21
CA THR A 79 -13.50 -4.06 10.49
C THR A 79 -12.84 -3.31 11.65
N SER A 80 -11.50 -3.25 11.69
CA SER A 80 -10.77 -2.48 12.70
C SER A 80 -11.10 -0.98 12.65
N ALA A 81 -11.17 -0.39 11.44
CA ALA A 81 -11.54 1.01 11.25
C ALA A 81 -12.96 1.32 11.72
N SER A 82 -13.91 0.39 11.57
CA SER A 82 -15.28 0.55 12.07
C SER A 82 -15.34 0.69 13.60
N HIS A 83 -14.35 0.16 14.31
CA HIS A 83 -14.21 0.31 15.76
C HIS A 83 -13.45 1.57 16.19
N SER A 84 -12.68 2.20 15.29
CA SER A 84 -11.99 3.48 15.54
C SER A 84 -11.92 4.34 14.27
N PRO A 85 -13.02 5.00 13.87
CA PRO A 85 -13.10 5.71 12.59
C PRO A 85 -12.08 6.85 12.44
N ALA A 86 -11.68 7.47 13.55
CA ALA A 86 -10.69 8.55 13.56
C ALA A 86 -9.27 8.10 13.15
N HIS A 87 -8.99 6.79 13.15
CA HIS A 87 -7.72 6.20 12.74
C HIS A 87 -7.87 5.29 11.51
N ALA A 88 -8.96 5.46 10.75
CA ALA A 88 -9.20 4.66 9.56
C ALA A 88 -8.19 5.03 8.47
N GLU A 89 -7.28 4.10 8.18
CA GLU A 89 -6.36 4.19 7.05
C GLU A 89 -7.14 4.25 5.72
N HIS A 90 -6.61 4.97 4.73
CA HIS A 90 -7.12 4.86 3.35
C HIS A 90 -6.56 3.58 2.73
N ALA A 91 -7.42 2.73 2.20
CA ALA A 91 -7.02 1.41 1.67
C ALA A 91 -7.50 1.23 0.24
N TYR A 92 -6.56 1.04 -0.68
CA TYR A 92 -6.82 0.82 -2.11
C TYR A 92 -6.30 -0.55 -2.54
N LEU A 93 -7.21 -1.39 -3.03
CA LEU A 93 -6.92 -2.77 -3.42
C LEU A 93 -6.92 -2.91 -4.96
N LYS A 94 -5.82 -3.43 -5.52
CA LYS A 94 -5.72 -3.79 -6.94
C LYS A 94 -5.15 -5.19 -7.11
N GLY A 95 -6.01 -6.15 -7.43
CA GLY A 95 -5.61 -7.55 -7.60
C GLY A 95 -5.00 -8.12 -6.32
N ARG A 96 -3.69 -8.36 -6.31
CA ARG A 96 -2.94 -8.88 -5.15
C ARG A 96 -2.16 -7.81 -4.38
N VAL A 97 -2.30 -6.53 -4.76
CA VAL A 97 -1.57 -5.42 -4.15
C VAL A 97 -2.56 -4.57 -3.37
N LEU A 98 -2.23 -4.28 -2.12
CA LEU A 98 -2.97 -3.38 -1.25
C LEU A 98 -2.09 -2.19 -0.90
N SER A 99 -2.55 -0.98 -1.21
CA SER A 99 -1.94 0.27 -0.77
C SER A 99 -2.71 0.79 0.43
N ARG A 100 -2.04 0.88 1.58
CA ARG A 100 -2.54 1.45 2.83
C ARG A 100 -1.89 2.81 3.02
N LEU A 101 -2.67 3.83 3.36
CA LEU A 101 -2.17 5.19 3.52
C LEU A 101 -2.66 5.78 4.83
N SER A 102 -1.83 6.68 5.37
CA SER A 102 -2.05 7.33 6.64
C SER A 102 -3.41 8.02 6.73
N PRO A 103 -4.14 7.90 7.86
CA PRO A 103 -5.35 8.69 8.12
C PRO A 103 -5.08 10.21 8.18
N TYR A 104 -3.81 10.62 8.32
CA TYR A 104 -3.39 12.02 8.35
C TYR A 104 -3.29 12.66 6.96
N LEU A 105 -3.43 11.88 5.89
CA LEU A 105 -3.54 12.41 4.53
C LEU A 105 -4.96 12.86 4.23
N THR A 106 -5.08 13.97 3.49
CA THR A 106 -6.35 14.34 2.87
C THR A 106 -6.76 13.29 1.85
N GLU A 107 -8.06 13.17 1.60
CA GLU A 107 -8.61 12.23 0.59
C GLU A 107 -7.97 12.46 -0.78
N SER A 108 -7.85 13.71 -1.22
CA SER A 108 -7.16 14.06 -2.48
C SER A 108 -5.68 13.65 -2.51
N ALA A 109 -5.00 13.66 -1.36
CA ALA A 109 -3.61 13.24 -1.25
C ALA A 109 -3.48 11.72 -1.33
N ALA A 110 -4.45 10.99 -0.77
CA ALA A 110 -4.56 9.53 -0.83
C ALA A 110 -4.92 9.04 -2.25
N ASP A 111 -5.88 9.70 -2.90
CA ASP A 111 -6.32 9.37 -4.27
C ASP A 111 -5.19 9.51 -5.30
N ALA A 112 -4.24 10.42 -5.09
CA ALA A 112 -3.06 10.54 -5.95
C ALA A 112 -2.21 9.24 -5.94
N TYR A 113 -2.14 8.53 -4.80
CA TYR A 113 -1.47 7.23 -4.73
C TYR A 113 -2.28 6.14 -5.43
N ALA A 114 -3.61 6.18 -5.31
CA ALA A 114 -4.48 5.23 -6.00
C ALA A 114 -4.32 5.34 -7.53
N ALA A 115 -4.28 6.57 -8.06
CA ALA A 115 -4.03 6.82 -9.47
C ALA A 115 -2.64 6.30 -9.91
N ALA A 116 -1.59 6.58 -9.11
CA ALA A 116 -0.26 6.07 -9.42
C ALA A 116 -0.17 4.53 -9.37
N LEU A 117 -0.91 3.87 -8.49
CA LEU A 117 -0.98 2.41 -8.41
C LEU A 117 -1.63 1.80 -9.67
N GLU A 118 -2.70 2.44 -10.16
CA GLU A 118 -3.36 2.07 -11.41
C GLU A 118 -2.40 2.19 -12.60
N ASP A 119 -1.75 3.34 -12.76
CA ASP A 119 -0.78 3.60 -13.83
C ASP A 119 0.40 2.62 -13.80
N ALA A 120 0.98 2.35 -12.62
CA ALA A 120 2.13 1.47 -12.48
C ALA A 120 1.83 0.02 -12.87
N ILE A 121 0.62 -0.47 -12.57
CA ILE A 121 0.19 -1.83 -12.93
C ILE A 121 -0.15 -1.92 -14.42
N GLU A 122 -0.66 -0.84 -15.02
CA GLU A 122 -0.87 -0.76 -16.47
C GLU A 122 0.46 -0.81 -17.24
N ILE A 123 1.47 -0.04 -16.81
CA ILE A 123 2.82 -0.03 -17.41
C ILE A 123 3.47 -1.43 -17.33
N ALA A 124 3.24 -2.19 -16.27
CA ALA A 124 3.81 -3.52 -16.08
C ALA A 124 3.21 -4.60 -17.00
N ARG A 125 2.12 -4.33 -17.73
CA ARG A 125 1.48 -5.29 -18.65
C ARG A 125 1.56 -4.84 -20.12
N PRO A 126 2.68 -5.05 -20.83
CA PRO A 126 2.57 -5.28 -22.27
C PRO A 126 1.93 -6.67 -22.45
N ALA A 127 0.71 -6.71 -23.00
CA ALA A 127 0.15 -7.98 -23.44
C ALA A 127 1.12 -8.61 -24.45
N THR A 128 1.62 -9.81 -24.16
CA THR A 128 2.19 -10.64 -25.22
C THR A 128 1.04 -10.96 -26.16
N GLU A 129 0.97 -10.28 -27.30
CA GLU A 129 0.25 -10.79 -28.45
C GLU A 129 0.80 -12.19 -28.72
N ARG A 130 0.07 -13.21 -28.28
CA ARG A 130 0.22 -14.54 -28.86
C ARG A 130 -0.27 -14.42 -30.28
N ASN A 131 0.66 -14.13 -31.18
CA ASN A 131 0.45 -14.30 -32.60
C ASN A 131 0.23 -15.80 -32.85
N THR A 132 -1.03 -16.24 -32.80
CA THR A 132 -1.43 -17.52 -33.38
C THR A 132 -1.45 -17.36 -34.88
N ALA A 133 -0.26 -17.40 -35.47
CA ALA A 133 -0.03 -17.64 -36.87
C ALA A 133 1.17 -18.57 -36.96
N ASP A 134 0.91 -19.87 -36.84
CA ASP A 134 1.21 -20.76 -37.96
C ASP A 134 0.41 -22.05 -37.80
N ALA A 135 -0.18 -22.42 -38.93
CA ALA A 135 -0.98 -23.61 -39.18
C ALA A 135 -0.12 -24.82 -39.49
#